data_AF-A0A2P4XVS5-F1
#
_entry.id   AF-A0A2P4XVS5-F1
#
_cell.length_a   1.000
_cell.length_b   1.000
_cell.length_c   1.000
_cell.angle_alpha   90.00
_cell.angle_beta   90.00
_cell.angle_gamma   90.00
#
_symmetry.space_group_name_H-M   'P 1'
#
loop_
_entity.id
_entity.type
_entity.pdbx_description
1 polymer ?
#
loop_
_entity_poly.entity_id
_entity_poly.type
_entity_poly.pdbx_seq_one_letter_code
_entity_poly.pdbx_strand_id
1 'polypeptide(L)'
;MQMRELMSQQFAFQQQVLSQQNQARLPQQKKGDPPAFKGNASEDLELWIFSTEQYYAQYREEMLHNSSEFVDTIFANLGTIAKTWFRDFKLFLPPGQPATWKLFKAKIRERFCDRDFE
;
A
#
# COMPACT_ATOMS: atom_id res chain seq x y z
N MET A 1 45.00 -20.64 -9.83
CA MET A 1 44.06 -20.29 -8.74
C MET A 1 43.12 -19.12 -9.09
N GLN A 2 43.47 -18.23 -10.04
CA GLN A 2 42.68 -17.04 -10.41
C GLN A 2 41.23 -17.26 -10.91
N MET A 3 40.91 -18.35 -11.62
CA MET A 3 39.53 -18.57 -12.11
C MET A 3 38.51 -18.77 -10.98
N ARG A 4 38.94 -19.32 -9.84
CA ARG A 4 38.03 -19.61 -8.72
C ARG A 4 37.63 -18.33 -7.98
N GLU A 5 38.57 -17.39 -7.85
CA GLU A 5 38.33 -16.08 -7.25
C GLU A 5 37.42 -15.19 -8.12
N LEU A 6 37.59 -15.25 -9.45
CA LEU A 6 36.72 -14.51 -10.37
C LEU A 6 35.28 -15.03 -10.32
N MET A 7 35.11 -16.36 -10.24
CA MET A 7 33.80 -16.99 -10.19
C MET A 7 33.10 -16.70 -8.85
N SER A 8 33.84 -16.69 -7.72
CA SER A 8 33.27 -16.30 -6.43
C SER A 8 32.89 -14.82 -6.37
N GLN A 9 33.67 -13.93 -6.99
CA GLN A 9 33.33 -12.51 -7.07
C GLN A 9 32.08 -12.27 -7.93
N GLN A 10 31.96 -12.93 -9.08
CA GLN A 10 30.74 -12.84 -9.89
C GLN A 10 29.51 -13.34 -9.12
N PHE A 11 29.64 -14.45 -8.39
CA PHE A 11 28.54 -15.01 -7.61
C PHE A 11 28.12 -14.10 -6.45
N ALA A 12 29.09 -13.51 -5.75
CA ALA A 12 28.83 -12.56 -4.67
C ALA A 12 28.15 -11.28 -5.20
N PHE A 13 28.63 -10.75 -6.33
CA PHE A 13 28.03 -9.58 -6.97
C PHE A 13 26.58 -9.85 -7.42
N GLN A 14 26.34 -11.01 -8.05
CA GLN A 14 24.99 -11.39 -8.48
C GLN A 14 24.04 -11.55 -7.29
N GLN A 15 24.50 -12.14 -6.18
CA GLN A 15 23.72 -12.19 -4.93
C GLN A 15 23.44 -10.81 -4.35
N GLN A 16 24.42 -9.90 -4.38
CA GLN A 16 24.27 -8.55 -3.84
C GLN A 16 23.34 -7.67 -4.70
N VAL A 17 23.30 -7.90 -6.01
CA VAL A 17 22.36 -7.22 -6.91
C VAL A 17 20.93 -7.76 -6.72
N LEU A 18 20.78 -9.08 -6.59
CA LEU A 18 19.48 -9.72 -6.33
C LEU A 18 18.90 -9.31 -4.96
N SER A 19 19.73 -9.21 -3.93
CA SER A 19 19.29 -8.77 -2.60
C SER A 19 18.88 -7.29 -2.57
N GLN A 20 19.62 -6.41 -3.26
CA GLN A 20 19.25 -4.99 -3.37
C GLN A 20 18.00 -4.76 -4.23
N GLN A 21 17.79 -5.54 -5.30
CA GLN A 21 16.57 -5.42 -6.12
C GLN A 21 15.30 -5.86 -5.37
N ASN A 22 15.43 -6.82 -4.44
CA ASN A 22 14.32 -7.26 -3.58
C ASN A 22 13.96 -6.25 -2.48
N GLN A 23 14.87 -5.35 -2.11
CA GLN A 23 14.60 -4.32 -1.08
C GLN A 23 13.98 -3.05 -1.67
N ALA A 24 14.25 -2.74 -2.95
CA ALA A 24 13.86 -1.47 -3.56
C ALA A 24 12.48 -1.46 -4.25
N ARG A 25 11.76 -2.58 -4.28
CA ARG A 25 10.45 -2.67 -4.93
C ARG A 25 9.47 -3.42 -4.03
N LEU A 26 8.34 -2.77 -3.74
CA LEU A 26 7.11 -3.47 -3.36
C LEU A 26 6.97 -4.71 -4.27
N PRO A 27 6.63 -5.88 -3.72
CA PRO A 27 6.96 -7.17 -4.28
C PRO A 27 5.87 -7.52 -5.28
N GLN A 28 6.30 -7.83 -6.49
CA GLN A 28 5.45 -8.45 -7.50
C GLN A 28 5.27 -9.96 -7.22
N GLN A 29 5.21 -10.38 -5.95
CA GLN A 29 4.97 -11.78 -5.61
C GLN A 29 3.47 -12.08 -5.76
N LYS A 30 3.11 -12.71 -6.89
CA LYS A 30 1.99 -13.64 -7.20
C LYS A 30 0.74 -13.73 -6.28
N LYS A 31 0.39 -12.71 -5.49
CA LYS A 31 -0.99 -12.48 -5.09
C LYS A 31 -1.67 -11.86 -6.32
N GLY A 32 -2.93 -12.20 -6.60
CA GLY A 32 -3.69 -11.62 -7.72
C GLY A 32 -3.76 -10.10 -7.64
N ASP A 33 -4.60 -9.47 -8.47
CA ASP A 33 -4.75 -8.02 -8.42
C ASP A 33 -5.01 -7.50 -6.99
N PRO A 34 -4.38 -6.37 -6.59
CA PRO A 34 -4.60 -5.81 -5.27
C PRO A 34 -6.10 -5.50 -5.07
N PRO A 35 -6.63 -5.65 -3.84
CA PRO A 35 -8.04 -5.36 -3.57
C PRO A 35 -8.39 -3.94 -3.98
N ALA A 36 -9.38 -3.79 -4.86
CA ALA A 36 -9.88 -2.50 -5.30
C ALA A 36 -11.13 -2.09 -4.52
N PHE A 37 -11.29 -0.79 -4.31
CA PHE A 37 -12.50 -0.22 -3.70
C PHE A 37 -13.03 0.89 -4.58
N LYS A 38 -14.22 0.71 -5.14
CA LYS A 38 -14.82 1.69 -6.05
C LYS A 38 -15.47 2.83 -5.29
N GLY A 39 -15.98 2.57 -4.08
CA GLY A 39 -16.70 3.54 -3.25
C GLY A 39 -18.21 3.53 -3.50
N ASN A 40 -18.77 2.38 -3.86
CA ASN A 40 -20.22 2.19 -3.96
C ASN A 40 -20.80 1.56 -2.69
N ALA A 41 -22.10 1.73 -2.44
CA ALA A 41 -22.78 1.20 -1.25
C ALA A 41 -22.90 -0.34 -1.22
N SER A 42 -22.71 -1.01 -2.36
CA SER A 42 -22.71 -2.49 -2.39
C SER A 42 -21.36 -3.11 -2.01
N GLU A 43 -20.31 -2.30 -1.86
CA GLU A 43 -18.98 -2.76 -1.47
C GLU A 43 -18.83 -2.77 0.05
N ASP A 44 -18.44 -3.91 0.60
CA ASP A 44 -18.11 -4.02 2.00
C ASP A 44 -16.75 -3.34 2.28
N LEU A 45 -16.81 -2.15 2.87
CA LEU A 45 -15.64 -1.34 3.20
C LEU A 45 -14.72 -2.05 4.21
N GLU A 46 -15.29 -2.71 5.22
CA GLU A 46 -14.49 -3.37 6.27
C GLU A 46 -13.77 -4.59 5.69
N LEU A 47 -14.44 -5.36 4.83
CA LEU A 47 -13.83 -6.47 4.13
C LEU A 47 -12.73 -6.00 3.18
N TRP A 48 -12.92 -4.87 2.50
CA TRP A 48 -11.86 -4.29 1.65
C TRP A 48 -10.66 -3.82 2.46
N ILE A 49 -10.87 -3.13 3.58
CA ILE A 49 -9.80 -2.71 4.50
C ILE A 49 -9.02 -3.95 4.97
N PHE A 50 -9.72 -4.97 5.45
CA PHE A 50 -9.10 -6.21 5.91
C PHE A 50 -8.29 -6.89 4.79
N SER A 51 -8.89 -7.05 3.61
CA SER A 51 -8.22 -7.68 2.46
C SER A 51 -6.98 -6.91 2.03
N THR A 52 -7.03 -5.57 2.07
CA THR A 52 -5.89 -4.70 1.77
C THR A 52 -4.75 -4.90 2.77
N GLU A 53 -5.05 -4.93 4.07
CA GLU A 53 -4.04 -5.19 5.11
C GLU A 53 -3.42 -6.59 4.99
N GLN A 54 -4.21 -7.60 4.61
CA GLN A 54 -3.70 -8.95 4.36
C GLN A 54 -2.86 -9.03 3.09
N TYR A 55 -3.22 -8.29 2.04
CA TYR A 55 -2.46 -8.23 0.79
C TYR A 55 -1.05 -7.67 1.06
N TYR A 56 -0.98 -6.54 1.77
CA TYR A 56 0.25 -5.84 2.13
C TYR A 56 0.85 -6.26 3.48
N ALA A 57 0.51 -7.43 4.01
CA ALA A 57 0.98 -7.87 5.33
C ALA A 57 2.51 -7.90 5.49
N GLN A 58 3.25 -8.06 4.39
CA GLN A 58 4.72 -8.01 4.36
C GLN A 58 5.30 -6.59 4.40
N TYR A 59 4.48 -5.56 4.16
CA TYR A 59 4.79 -4.11 4.28
C TYR A 59 4.14 -3.51 5.51
N ARG A 60 4.02 -4.31 6.57
CA ARG A 60 3.35 -3.87 7.79
C ARG A 60 4.08 -2.70 8.43
N GLU A 61 5.41 -2.63 8.30
CA GLU A 61 6.20 -1.53 8.84
C GLU A 61 5.86 -0.22 8.12
N GLU A 62 5.84 -0.20 6.79
CA GLU A 62 5.48 0.96 5.97
C GLU A 62 4.01 1.35 6.15
N MET A 63 3.12 0.37 6.30
CA MET A 63 1.70 0.59 6.58
C MET A 63 1.46 1.26 7.94
N LEU A 64 2.28 0.92 8.95
CA LEU A 64 2.17 1.48 10.30
C LEU A 64 3.03 2.73 10.50
N HIS A 65 3.89 3.06 9.54
CA HIS A 65 4.77 4.21 9.60
C HIS A 65 3.98 5.53 9.55
N ASN A 66 4.54 6.57 10.16
CA ASN A 66 3.96 7.91 10.15
C ASN A 66 4.28 8.66 8.84
N SER A 67 4.02 8.03 7.69
CA SER A 67 4.20 8.62 6.35
C SER A 67 2.93 8.46 5.50
N SER A 68 2.92 9.11 4.33
CA SER A 68 1.82 8.99 3.35
C SER A 68 2.05 7.88 2.33
N GLU A 69 3.23 7.25 2.31
CA GLU A 69 3.68 6.39 1.20
C GLU A 69 2.79 5.18 0.98
N PHE A 70 2.36 4.54 2.08
CA PHE A 70 1.43 3.43 2.00
C PHE A 70 0.09 3.86 1.40
N VAL A 71 -0.45 4.98 1.89
CA VAL A 71 -1.75 5.50 1.44
C VAL A 71 -1.70 5.98 -0.02
N ASP A 72 -0.57 6.53 -0.46
CA ASP A 72 -0.32 6.90 -1.86
C ASP A 72 -0.22 5.65 -2.76
N THR A 73 0.27 4.53 -2.23
CA THR A 73 0.22 3.24 -2.93
C THR A 73 -1.22 2.75 -3.10
N ILE A 74 -2.05 2.88 -2.05
CA ILE A 74 -3.46 2.48 -2.08
C ILE A 74 -4.26 3.30 -3.10
N PHE A 75 -3.91 4.56 -3.34
CA PHE A 75 -4.58 5.42 -4.33
C PHE A 75 -4.73 4.75 -5.70
N ALA A 76 -3.73 3.97 -6.16
CA ALA A 76 -3.79 3.28 -7.44
C ALA A 76 -4.99 2.31 -7.54
N ASN A 77 -5.32 1.67 -6.42
CA ASN A 77 -6.33 0.60 -6.31
C ASN A 77 -7.75 1.16 -6.06
N LEU A 78 -7.90 2.47 -5.89
CA LEU A 78 -9.21 3.10 -5.71
C LEU A 78 -9.92 3.29 -7.06
N GLY A 79 -11.24 3.11 -7.07
CA GLY A 79 -12.09 3.51 -8.20
C GLY A 79 -12.33 5.01 -8.21
N THR A 80 -12.98 5.51 -9.27
CA THR A 80 -13.14 6.96 -9.52
C THR A 80 -13.76 7.72 -8.34
N ILE A 81 -14.81 7.17 -7.70
CA ILE A 81 -15.51 7.83 -6.59
C ILE A 81 -14.59 7.96 -5.37
N ALA A 82 -13.98 6.84 -4.96
CA ALA A 82 -13.01 6.82 -3.87
C ALA A 82 -11.77 7.68 -4.15
N LYS A 83 -11.29 7.75 -5.41
CA LYS A 83 -10.19 8.62 -5.84
C LYS A 83 -10.51 10.11 -5.70
N THR A 84 -11.72 10.53 -6.05
CA THR A 84 -12.16 11.92 -5.87
C THR A 84 -12.16 12.28 -4.39
N TRP A 85 -12.81 11.47 -3.56
CA TRP A 85 -12.81 11.69 -2.10
C TRP A 85 -11.41 11.70 -1.50
N PHE A 86 -10.53 10.82 -1.96
CA PHE A 86 -9.15 10.74 -1.47
C PHE A 86 -8.38 12.05 -1.65
N ARG A 87 -8.57 12.72 -2.79
CA ARG A 87 -7.95 14.02 -3.07
C ARG A 87 -8.45 15.08 -2.10
N ASP A 88 -9.76 15.13 -1.88
CA ASP A 88 -10.37 16.05 -0.90
C ASP A 88 -9.85 15.76 0.51
N PHE A 89 -9.81 14.48 0.91
CA PHE A 89 -9.24 14.04 2.17
C PHE A 89 -7.82 14.58 2.39
N LYS A 90 -6.92 14.45 1.41
CA LYS A 90 -5.54 14.97 1.53
C LYS A 90 -5.50 16.50 1.57
N LEU A 91 -6.41 17.20 0.88
CA LEU A 91 -6.49 18.66 0.88
C LEU A 91 -6.95 19.22 2.24
N PHE A 92 -7.82 18.50 2.96
CA PHE A 92 -8.31 18.92 4.28
C PHE A 92 -7.37 18.56 5.43
N LEU A 93 -6.24 17.90 5.17
CA LEU A 93 -5.24 17.66 6.21
C LEU A 93 -4.52 18.96 6.59
N PRO A 94 -4.21 19.16 7.88
CA PRO A 94 -3.33 20.23 8.31
C PRO A 94 -2.00 20.24 7.53
N PRO A 95 -1.44 21.42 7.22
CA PRO A 95 -0.15 21.52 6.54
C PRO A 95 0.94 20.72 7.26
N GLY A 96 1.63 19.85 6.51
CA GLY A 96 2.70 19.00 7.05
C GLY A 96 2.24 17.73 7.77
N GLN A 97 0.94 17.51 7.95
CA GLN A 97 0.43 16.25 8.51
C GLN A 97 0.42 15.13 7.45
N PRO A 98 1.07 13.97 7.70
CA PRO A 98 1.03 12.85 6.78
C PRO A 98 -0.35 12.17 6.78
N ALA A 99 -0.78 11.70 5.61
CA ALA A 99 -1.94 10.85 5.43
C ALA A 99 -1.57 9.41 5.85
N THR A 100 -1.59 9.13 7.15
CA THR A 100 -1.27 7.78 7.65
C THR A 100 -2.38 6.79 7.34
N TRP A 101 -2.05 5.49 7.29
CA TRP A 101 -3.04 4.44 7.10
C TRP A 101 -4.13 4.45 8.18
N LYS A 102 -3.75 4.73 9.44
CA LYS A 102 -4.69 4.88 10.55
C LYS A 102 -5.71 5.99 10.29
N LEU A 103 -5.24 7.15 9.84
CA LEU A 103 -6.10 8.30 9.57
C LEU A 103 -7.00 8.06 8.35
N PHE A 104 -6.43 7.49 7.28
CA PHE A 104 -7.16 7.10 6.09
C PHE A 104 -8.33 6.16 6.43
N LYS A 105 -8.07 5.08 7.19
CA LYS A 105 -9.11 4.13 7.62
C LYS A 105 -10.22 4.79 8.43
N ALA A 106 -9.90 5.73 9.30
CA ALA A 106 -10.92 6.46 10.06
C ALA A 106 -11.80 7.31 9.13
N LYS A 107 -11.19 8.06 8.21
CA LYS A 107 -11.90 8.98 7.31
C LYS A 107 -12.68 8.28 6.20
N ILE A 108 -12.17 7.17 5.67
CA ILE A 108 -12.90 6.40 4.66
C ILE A 108 -14.16 5.76 5.26
N ARG A 109 -14.10 5.31 6.53
CA ARG A 109 -15.27 4.85 7.28
C ARG A 109 -16.28 5.96 7.49
N GLU A 110 -15.86 7.14 7.93
CA GLU A 110 -16.78 8.28 8.06
C GLU A 110 -17.49 8.63 6.73
N ARG A 111 -16.82 8.41 5.60
CA ARG A 111 -17.33 8.77 4.27
C ARG A 111 -18.25 7.72 3.64
N PHE A 112 -17.90 6.45 3.77
CA PHE A 112 -18.49 5.32 3.04
C PHE A 112 -19.12 4.26 3.95
N CYS A 113 -19.08 4.43 5.27
CA CYS A 113 -19.97 3.67 6.14
C CYS A 113 -21.39 4.10 5.79
N ASP A 114 -22.21 3.15 5.32
CA ASP A 114 -23.63 3.38 5.19
C ASP A 114 -24.12 3.86 6.55
N ARG A 115 -24.68 5.07 6.57
CA ARG A 115 -25.53 5.48 7.68
C ARG A 115 -26.84 4.71 7.53
N ASP A 116 -26.78 3.40 7.63
CA ASP A 116 -27.94 2.59 7.94
C ASP A 116 -28.33 3.00 9.36
N PHE A 117 -29.25 3.96 9.46
CA PHE A 117 -30.34 4.08 10.43
C PHE A 117 -30.96 5.49 10.28
N GLU A 118 -31.85 5.66 9.30
CA GLU A 118 -33.13 6.36 9.49
C GLU A 118 -34.26 5.47 8.98
#